data_AF-A0A7V8X9B3-F1
#
_entry.id   AF-A0A7V8X9B3-F1
#
_cell.length_a   1.000
_cell.length_b   1.000
_cell.length_c   1.000
_cell.angle_alpha   90.00
_cell.angle_beta   90.00
_cell.angle_gamma   90.00
#
_symmetry.space_group_name_H-M   'P 1'
#
loop_
_entity.id
_entity.type
_entity.pdbx_description
1 polymer ?
#
loop_
_entity_poly.entity_id
_entity_poly.type
_entity_poly.pdbx_seq_one_letter_code
_entity_poly.pdbx_strand_id
1 'polypeptide(L)'
;MSSSIRNRLILIAILVLGSIIALIPRNRVERISVNGVLSDVTVRRVPLKLGLDLQGGMHLELGLDESQKVSTDPERDIELALTILRKRMDEFGVTEPLVQLSGSDRIVVELAGITEPGRAKDIVTKNAFLEFRLTDKTNALDAALPAMDRALGQLGVTLGADVAPSGVAAILGGKSNDSAAVDSTGAAVAPVGRLLQDMIQPSAGPGGSTPGEYMVSEAAYLRVDSLINLPAVQRAWPRGYDLRWSRVAEAVGAEQVRYLYVLEEEPMITGQNLTSAAAQIDPLNNQPMVVFELDRAGARRFGTETSRHTGDFMAIVLDGRVQGRPPVINSRIDRRGQITLGNQSIQQAQDLALTLEAGALPVPLKVLKQGTVGPTLGADSIRNGITAGLVGTLLVVLIMIGYYRFAGVLAVIGLGMYLLFTLGVLATLEATLTLPGLAGLVLSIGIAVDANVLIFERIREELALGKTPRLAADEGFHRAMNAIIDSNVSTIITALLLFQFGTGPVRGFAVTLIVGTLASMVSAIFVVRTFFLLWLSRRTTTAELSI
;
A
#
# COMPACT_ATOMS: atom_id res chain seq x y z
N MET A 1 57.78 -12.10 7.30
CA MET A 1 56.32 -12.31 7.12
C MET A 1 56.14 -13.23 5.92
N SER A 2 55.53 -14.42 6.06
CA SER A 2 55.33 -15.31 4.90
C SER A 2 54.43 -14.64 3.87
N SER A 3 54.64 -14.91 2.58
CA SER A 3 53.82 -14.38 1.47
C SER A 3 52.32 -14.62 1.68
N SER A 4 51.97 -15.73 2.34
CA SER A 4 50.60 -16.07 2.73
C SER A 4 49.93 -15.06 3.67
N ILE A 5 50.65 -14.52 4.67
CA ILE A 5 50.07 -13.55 5.63
C ILE A 5 49.83 -12.20 4.96
N ARG A 6 50.74 -11.77 4.08
CA ARG A 6 50.60 -10.51 3.33
C ARG A 6 49.37 -10.55 2.42
N ASN A 7 49.16 -11.64 1.68
CA ASN A 7 48.01 -11.77 0.79
C ASN A 7 46.68 -11.77 1.59
N ARG A 8 46.66 -12.40 2.77
CA ARG A 8 45.49 -12.36 3.67
C ARG A 8 45.20 -10.95 4.16
N LEU A 9 46.21 -10.19 4.58
CA LEU A 9 46.05 -8.80 5.01
C LEU A 9 45.52 -7.90 3.89
N ILE A 10 45.99 -8.09 2.65
CA ILE A 10 45.48 -7.35 1.49
C ILE A 10 43.99 -7.66 1.26
N LEU A 11 43.59 -8.94 1.31
CA LEU A 11 42.18 -9.34 1.18
C LEU A 11 41.30 -8.74 2.29
N ILE A 12 41.78 -8.73 3.54
CA ILE A 12 41.06 -8.10 4.66
C ILE A 12 40.90 -6.60 4.38
N ALA A 13 41.95 -5.91 3.93
CA ALA A 13 41.91 -4.49 3.61
C ALA A 13 40.91 -4.18 2.47
N ILE A 14 40.86 -5.03 1.44
CA ILE A 14 39.89 -4.91 0.34
C ILE A 14 38.46 -5.07 0.87
N LEU A 15 38.19 -6.07 1.71
CA LEU A 15 36.87 -6.29 2.30
C LEU A 15 36.42 -5.12 3.18
N VAL A 16 37.34 -4.57 3.99
CA VAL A 16 37.09 -3.37 4.80
C VAL A 16 36.75 -2.18 3.92
N LEU A 17 37.58 -1.92 2.90
CA LEU A 17 37.38 -0.79 2.00
C LEU A 17 36.06 -0.91 1.25
N GLY A 18 35.73 -2.10 0.72
CA GLY A 18 34.46 -2.37 0.06
C GLY A 18 33.27 -2.14 0.98
N SER A 19 33.34 -2.59 2.23
CA SER A 19 32.27 -2.40 3.23
C SER A 19 32.10 -0.93 3.62
N ILE A 20 33.20 -0.18 3.78
CA ILE A 20 33.16 1.26 4.05
C ILE A 20 32.54 2.00 2.87
N ILE A 21 32.95 1.69 1.63
CA ILE A 21 32.41 2.30 0.41
C ILE A 21 30.90 2.04 0.31
N ALA A 22 30.45 0.83 0.64
CA ALA A 22 29.04 0.49 0.68
C ALA A 22 28.24 1.33 1.70
N LEU A 23 28.86 1.71 2.82
CA LEU A 23 28.24 2.53 3.85
C LEU A 23 28.29 4.04 3.59
N ILE A 24 29.02 4.51 2.57
CA ILE A 24 29.10 5.95 2.28
C ILE A 24 27.68 6.46 1.95
N PRO A 25 27.20 7.49 2.69
CA PRO A 25 25.85 7.99 2.48
C PRO A 25 25.71 8.60 1.09
N ARG A 26 24.71 8.11 0.34
CA ARG A 26 24.37 8.62 -1.00
C ARG A 26 23.26 9.66 -0.87
N ASN A 27 23.30 10.67 -1.73
CA ASN A 27 22.23 11.67 -1.80
C ASN A 27 21.02 11.03 -2.51
N ARG A 28 19.89 10.91 -1.82
CA ARG A 28 18.58 10.67 -2.45
C ARG A 28 17.71 11.92 -2.30
N VAL A 29 16.99 12.22 -3.39
CA VAL A 29 15.96 13.25 -3.41
C VAL A 29 14.68 12.60 -2.93
N GLU A 30 14.17 13.02 -1.77
CA GLU A 30 12.88 12.58 -1.24
C GLU A 30 11.86 13.69 -1.46
N ARG A 31 10.70 13.36 -2.01
CA ARG A 31 9.60 14.31 -2.18
C ARG A 31 8.76 14.27 -0.92
N ILE A 32 8.95 15.25 -0.03
CA ILE A 32 8.26 15.32 1.26
C ILE A 32 7.20 16.42 1.18
N SER A 33 5.97 16.10 1.59
CA SER A 33 4.92 17.10 1.76
C SER A 33 5.17 17.87 3.06
N VAL A 34 5.63 19.12 2.96
CA VAL A 34 5.73 20.04 4.10
C VAL A 34 4.65 21.08 3.93
N ASN A 35 3.69 21.14 4.85
CA ASN A 35 2.57 22.09 4.83
C ASN A 35 1.70 22.02 3.55
N GLY A 36 1.51 20.82 2.98
CA GLY A 36 0.67 20.62 1.79
C GLY A 36 1.34 21.01 0.46
N VAL A 37 2.62 21.37 0.48
CA VAL A 37 3.44 21.59 -0.72
C VAL A 37 4.46 20.46 -0.82
N LEU A 38 4.47 19.76 -1.96
CA LEU A 38 5.49 18.75 -2.27
C LEU A 38 6.82 19.46 -2.49
N SER A 39 7.76 19.31 -1.56
CA SER A 39 9.11 19.86 -1.65
C SER A 39 10.11 18.73 -1.77
N ASP A 40 10.99 18.81 -2.78
CA ASP A 40 12.09 17.87 -2.97
C ASP A 40 13.21 18.22 -1.97
N VAL A 41 13.36 17.42 -0.90
CA VAL A 41 14.40 17.60 0.12
C VAL A 41 15.48 16.54 -0.10
N THR A 42 16.73 16.97 -0.23
CA THR A 42 17.87 16.04 -0.33
C THR A 42 18.27 15.58 1.06
N VAL A 43 17.92 14.35 1.42
CA VAL A 43 18.27 13.77 2.72
C VAL A 43 19.46 12.82 2.54
N ARG A 44 20.55 13.10 3.26
CA ARG A 44 21.76 12.27 3.24
C ARG A 44 21.61 11.13 4.23
N ARG A 45 21.24 9.94 3.76
CA ARG A 45 21.09 8.75 4.60
C ARG A 45 22.10 7.66 4.21
N VAL A 46 22.48 6.85 5.20
CA VAL A 46 23.17 5.58 4.96
C VAL A 46 22.24 4.71 4.11
N PRO A 47 22.73 3.98 3.10
CA PRO A 47 21.91 3.14 2.22
C PRO A 47 21.43 1.86 2.94
N LEU A 48 20.83 2.00 4.12
CA LEU A 48 20.12 0.95 4.83
C LEU A 48 18.63 1.28 4.75
N LYS A 49 17.87 0.41 4.09
CA LYS A 49 16.42 0.54 4.02
C LYS A 49 15.85 0.16 5.38
N LEU A 50 14.89 0.92 5.90
CA LEU A 50 14.22 0.59 7.16
C LEU A 50 12.82 0.08 6.82
N GLY A 51 12.40 -1.01 7.46
CA GLY A 51 11.08 -1.60 7.25
C GLY A 51 9.95 -0.79 7.87
N LEU A 52 8.72 -1.19 7.56
CA LEU A 52 7.47 -0.61 8.06
C LEU A 52 7.47 -0.43 9.58
N ASP A 53 7.93 -1.45 10.31
CA ASP A 53 7.97 -1.46 11.79
C ASP A 53 8.88 -0.37 12.38
N LEU A 54 9.85 0.12 11.60
CA LEU A 54 10.82 1.11 12.05
C LEU A 54 10.45 2.53 11.58
N GLN A 55 9.94 2.68 10.36
CA GLN A 55 9.54 3.98 9.81
C GLN A 55 8.10 4.37 10.14
N GLY A 56 7.28 3.41 10.59
CA GLY A 56 5.83 3.55 10.62
C GLY A 56 5.22 3.44 9.23
N GLY A 57 3.90 3.21 9.18
CA GLY A 57 3.14 3.17 7.95
C GLY A 57 1.92 2.24 8.02
N MET A 58 1.48 1.74 6.86
CA MET A 58 0.31 0.86 6.74
C MET A 58 0.66 -0.50 6.15
N HIS A 59 0.00 -1.53 6.65
CA HIS A 59 -0.08 -2.87 6.07
C HIS A 59 -1.54 -3.17 5.73
N LEU A 60 -1.82 -3.49 4.47
CA LEU A 60 -3.13 -3.96 4.01
C LEU A 60 -3.03 -5.37 3.45
N GLU A 61 -3.94 -6.24 3.84
CA GLU A 61 -4.24 -7.48 3.12
C GLU A 61 -5.51 -7.25 2.30
N LEU A 62 -5.39 -7.37 0.99
CA LEU A 62 -6.48 -7.23 0.02
C LEU A 62 -6.84 -8.61 -0.52
N GLY A 63 -8.13 -8.85 -0.74
CA GLY A 63 -8.62 -10.04 -1.42
C GLY A 63 -9.54 -9.67 -2.58
N LEU A 64 -9.71 -10.59 -3.52
CA LEU A 64 -10.67 -10.40 -4.62
C LEU A 64 -12.10 -10.32 -4.07
N ASP A 65 -12.88 -9.37 -4.58
CA ASP A 65 -14.31 -9.29 -4.32
C ASP A 65 -15.09 -9.99 -5.44
N GLU A 66 -15.38 -11.28 -5.21
CA GLU A 66 -16.14 -12.13 -6.13
C GLU A 66 -17.63 -11.75 -6.25
N SER A 67 -18.13 -10.83 -5.41
CA SER A 67 -19.56 -10.47 -5.38
C SER A 67 -20.01 -9.67 -6.61
N GLN A 68 -19.11 -8.90 -7.22
CA GLN A 68 -19.44 -8.00 -8.32
C GLN A 68 -19.08 -8.56 -9.70
N LYS A 69 -18.03 -9.38 -9.80
CA LYS A 69 -17.55 -9.91 -11.08
C LYS A 69 -16.80 -11.22 -10.86
N VAL A 70 -17.31 -12.31 -11.42
CA VAL A 70 -16.58 -13.58 -11.48
C VAL A 70 -15.47 -13.41 -12.50
N SER A 71 -14.22 -13.43 -12.04
CA SER A 71 -13.06 -13.40 -12.94
C SER A 71 -13.00 -14.69 -13.74
N THR A 72 -12.89 -14.56 -15.07
CA THR A 72 -12.68 -15.70 -15.98
C THR A 72 -11.25 -16.26 -15.88
N ASP A 73 -10.29 -15.44 -15.42
CA ASP A 73 -8.87 -15.77 -15.24
C ASP A 73 -8.30 -15.05 -14.00
N PRO A 74 -8.44 -15.64 -12.80
CA PRO A 74 -8.06 -14.99 -11.54
C PRO A 74 -6.57 -14.70 -11.44
N GLU A 75 -5.70 -15.56 -11.98
CA GLU A 75 -4.25 -15.40 -11.88
C GLU A 75 -3.79 -14.17 -12.66
N ARG A 76 -4.27 -14.02 -13.90
CA ARG A 76 -3.95 -12.87 -14.75
C ARG A 76 -4.51 -11.56 -14.18
N ASP A 77 -5.71 -11.58 -13.63
CA ASP A 77 -6.33 -10.41 -13.01
C ASP A 77 -5.57 -9.97 -11.75
N ILE A 78 -5.05 -10.93 -10.98
CA ILE A 78 -4.18 -10.66 -9.83
C ILE A 78 -2.85 -10.03 -10.29
N GLU A 79 -2.20 -10.57 -11.32
CA GLU A 79 -0.95 -10.00 -11.85
C GLU A 79 -1.13 -8.56 -12.36
N LEU A 80 -2.24 -8.29 -13.05
CA LEU A 80 -2.62 -6.95 -13.49
C LEU A 80 -2.88 -6.04 -12.29
N ALA A 81 -3.62 -6.52 -11.28
CA ALA A 81 -3.87 -5.78 -10.06
C ALA A 81 -2.56 -5.45 -9.32
N LEU A 82 -1.60 -6.38 -9.21
CA LEU A 82 -0.28 -6.14 -8.64
C LEU A 82 0.46 -5.01 -9.39
N THR A 83 0.40 -5.03 -10.73
CA THR A 83 1.04 -4.02 -11.58
C THR A 83 0.42 -2.64 -11.37
N ILE A 84 -0.91 -2.56 -11.36
CA ILE A 84 -1.65 -1.30 -11.15
C ILE A 84 -1.43 -0.76 -9.74
N LEU A 85 -1.51 -1.61 -8.72
CA LEU A 85 -1.27 -1.23 -7.33
C LEU A 85 0.14 -0.67 -7.16
N ARG A 86 1.16 -1.35 -7.71
CA ARG A 86 2.54 -0.84 -7.69
C ARG A 86 2.63 0.53 -8.36
N LYS A 87 2.03 0.71 -9.54
CA LYS A 87 2.03 2.01 -10.22
C LYS A 87 1.37 3.11 -9.38
N ARG A 88 0.20 2.85 -8.76
CA ARG A 88 -0.47 3.82 -7.87
C ARG A 88 0.39 4.22 -6.69
N MET A 89 1.09 3.25 -6.13
CA MET A 89 1.94 3.44 -4.97
C MET A 89 3.16 4.31 -5.29
N ASP A 90 3.77 4.05 -6.44
CA ASP A 90 4.89 4.81 -6.96
C ASP A 90 4.46 6.26 -7.23
N GLU A 91 3.31 6.47 -7.87
CA GLU A 91 2.75 7.80 -8.13
C GLU A 91 2.30 8.54 -6.85
N PHE A 92 1.87 7.81 -5.82
CA PHE A 92 1.52 8.41 -4.53
C PHE A 92 2.76 8.96 -3.81
N GLY A 93 3.96 8.61 -4.28
CA GLY A 93 5.22 9.05 -3.70
C GLY A 93 5.58 8.26 -2.44
N VAL A 94 5.05 7.05 -2.27
CA VAL A 94 5.49 6.17 -1.17
C VAL A 94 6.92 5.75 -1.41
N THR A 95 7.73 5.82 -0.35
CA THR A 95 9.10 5.34 -0.43
C THR A 95 9.07 3.82 -0.42
N GLU A 96 9.22 3.22 -1.60
CA GLU A 96 9.43 1.77 -1.80
C GLU A 96 8.28 0.89 -1.28
N PRO A 97 7.11 0.93 -1.93
CA PRO A 97 5.95 0.11 -1.57
C PRO A 97 6.22 -1.39 -1.76
N LEU A 98 5.85 -2.20 -0.77
CA LEU A 98 5.90 -3.67 -0.89
C LEU A 98 4.53 -4.17 -1.33
N VAL A 99 4.40 -4.55 -2.61
CA VAL A 99 3.19 -5.16 -3.16
C VAL A 99 3.53 -6.60 -3.55
N GLN A 100 2.92 -7.58 -2.88
CA GLN A 100 3.21 -9.00 -3.04
C GLN A 100 1.95 -9.85 -3.01
N LEU A 101 1.99 -10.98 -3.71
CA LEU A 101 1.00 -12.03 -3.58
C LEU A 101 1.22 -12.81 -2.29
N SER A 102 0.15 -13.09 -1.55
CA SER A 102 0.14 -13.98 -0.39
C SER A 102 -0.89 -15.09 -0.64
N GLY A 103 -0.41 -16.32 -0.79
CA GLY A 103 -1.26 -17.44 -1.21
C GLY A 103 -1.64 -17.34 -2.68
N SER A 104 -2.87 -17.70 -3.02
CA SER A 104 -3.40 -17.72 -4.39
C SER A 104 -4.35 -16.57 -4.72
N ASP A 105 -4.90 -15.89 -3.71
CA ASP A 105 -6.03 -14.94 -3.87
C ASP A 105 -5.87 -13.62 -3.10
N ARG A 106 -4.74 -13.42 -2.40
CA ARG A 106 -4.54 -12.23 -1.54
C ARG A 106 -3.34 -11.42 -1.97
N ILE A 107 -3.50 -10.10 -1.91
CA ILE A 107 -2.43 -9.15 -2.18
C ILE A 107 -2.08 -8.44 -0.87
N VAL A 108 -0.84 -8.56 -0.46
CA VAL A 108 -0.28 -7.84 0.70
C VAL A 108 0.38 -6.57 0.19
N VAL A 109 0.00 -5.44 0.79
CA VAL A 109 0.43 -4.11 0.42
C VAL A 109 0.98 -3.40 1.67
N GLU A 110 2.27 -3.09 1.67
CA GLU A 110 2.94 -2.38 2.77
C GLU A 110 3.49 -1.03 2.31
N LEU A 111 3.10 0.02 3.04
CA LEU A 111 3.39 1.41 2.72
C LEU A 111 4.18 1.99 3.88
N ALA A 112 5.49 2.10 3.74
CA ALA A 112 6.34 2.71 4.75
C ALA A 112 6.33 4.25 4.63
N GLY A 113 6.47 4.94 5.76
CA GLY A 113 6.68 6.39 5.79
C GLY A 113 5.47 7.24 5.37
N ILE A 114 4.25 6.67 5.39
CA ILE A 114 3.04 7.43 5.06
C ILE A 114 2.55 8.27 6.25
N THR A 115 2.25 9.54 5.99
CA THR A 115 1.70 10.46 7.01
C THR A 115 0.18 10.30 7.15
N GLU A 116 -0.51 10.00 6.05
CA GLU A 116 -1.98 9.91 5.98
C GLU A 116 -2.43 8.52 5.54
N PRO A 117 -2.65 7.60 6.51
CA PRO A 117 -3.07 6.24 6.19
C PRO A 117 -4.40 6.17 5.44
N GLY A 118 -5.40 6.97 5.85
CA GLY A 118 -6.73 6.95 5.24
C GLY A 118 -6.70 7.26 3.73
N ARG A 119 -5.95 8.29 3.33
CA ARG A 119 -5.82 8.68 1.92
C ARG A 119 -5.10 7.61 1.08
N ALA A 120 -4.04 7.01 1.62
CA ALA A 120 -3.31 5.95 0.94
C ALA A 120 -4.19 4.70 0.74
N LYS A 121 -4.99 4.34 1.74
CA LYS A 121 -5.98 3.26 1.64
C LYS A 121 -6.96 3.51 0.50
N ASP A 122 -7.54 4.71 0.44
CA ASP A 122 -8.53 5.04 -0.58
C ASP A 122 -7.95 4.91 -2.00
N ILE A 123 -6.70 5.31 -2.22
CA ILE A 123 -6.02 5.19 -3.51
C ILE A 123 -5.77 3.72 -3.89
N VAL A 124 -5.41 2.89 -2.91
CA VAL A 124 -5.17 1.45 -3.11
C VAL A 124 -6.48 0.70 -3.38
N THR A 125 -7.58 1.07 -2.71
CA THR A 125 -8.86 0.34 -2.81
C THR A 125 -9.81 0.82 -3.90
N LYS A 126 -9.63 2.03 -4.44
CA LYS A 126 -10.48 2.54 -5.54
C LYS A 126 -10.34 1.66 -6.78
N ASN A 127 -11.39 1.46 -7.56
CA ASN A 127 -11.23 0.66 -8.79
C ASN A 127 -10.71 1.52 -9.94
N ALA A 128 -11.12 2.78 -10.02
CA ALA A 128 -10.75 3.72 -11.07
C ALA A 128 -11.35 3.43 -12.46
N PHE A 129 -12.52 2.80 -12.51
CA PHE A 129 -13.21 2.61 -13.79
C PHE A 129 -13.76 3.94 -14.30
N LEU A 130 -13.01 4.55 -15.22
CA LEU A 130 -13.40 5.78 -15.90
C LEU A 130 -14.16 5.46 -17.19
N GLU A 131 -15.30 6.11 -17.36
CA GLU A 131 -16.11 6.05 -18.57
C GLU A 131 -16.63 7.44 -18.92
N PHE A 132 -16.65 7.74 -20.22
CA PHE A 132 -17.28 8.94 -20.74
C PHE A 132 -18.57 8.53 -21.44
N ARG A 133 -19.70 9.05 -20.96
CA ARG A 133 -21.04 8.70 -21.46
C ARG A 133 -21.81 9.97 -21.81
N LEU A 134 -22.66 9.89 -22.82
CA LEU A 134 -23.56 11.00 -23.17
C LEU A 134 -24.77 10.99 -22.26
N THR A 135 -25.28 12.19 -21.93
CA THR A 135 -26.55 12.35 -21.21
C THR A 135 -27.72 12.17 -22.15
N ASP A 136 -28.81 11.61 -21.64
CA ASP A 136 -30.06 11.49 -22.37
C ASP A 136 -30.68 12.85 -22.71
N LYS A 137 -31.03 13.05 -23.99
CA LYS A 137 -31.75 14.23 -24.49
C LYS A 137 -33.25 13.98 -24.67
N THR A 138 -33.66 12.72 -24.68
CA THR A 138 -35.01 12.29 -25.02
C THR A 138 -35.94 12.25 -23.81
N ASN A 139 -35.41 12.55 -22.61
CA ASN A 139 -36.11 12.42 -21.33
C ASN A 139 -36.77 11.03 -21.20
N ALA A 140 -36.02 10.00 -21.57
CA ALA A 140 -36.45 8.61 -21.57
C ALA A 140 -36.87 8.14 -20.17
N LEU A 141 -36.27 8.71 -19.11
CA LEU A 141 -36.69 8.42 -17.74
C LEU A 141 -38.10 8.95 -17.46
N ASP A 142 -38.47 10.16 -17.88
CA ASP A 142 -39.84 10.68 -17.73
C ASP A 142 -40.88 9.74 -18.36
N ALA A 143 -40.56 9.14 -19.51
CA ALA A 143 -41.42 8.16 -20.16
C ALA A 143 -41.48 6.81 -19.42
N ALA A 144 -40.40 6.44 -18.72
CA ALA A 144 -40.27 5.18 -17.99
C ALA A 144 -40.85 5.23 -16.56
N LEU A 145 -40.85 6.39 -15.90
CA LEU A 145 -41.31 6.57 -14.51
C LEU A 145 -42.73 5.98 -14.26
N PRO A 146 -43.75 6.18 -15.12
CA PRO A 146 -45.06 5.57 -14.93
C PRO A 146 -45.07 4.04 -15.04
N ALA A 147 -44.14 3.45 -15.80
CA ALA A 147 -43.99 2.00 -15.87
C ALA A 147 -43.28 1.46 -14.61
N MET A 148 -42.30 2.19 -14.09
CA MET A 148 -41.59 1.87 -12.85
C MET A 148 -42.53 1.93 -11.64
N ASP A 149 -43.36 2.99 -11.53
CA ASP A 149 -44.36 3.13 -10.47
C ASP A 149 -45.41 2.01 -10.51
N ARG A 150 -45.85 1.58 -11.70
CA ARG A 150 -46.73 0.40 -11.85
C ARG A 150 -46.08 -0.88 -11.35
N ALA A 151 -44.79 -1.09 -11.63
CA ALA A 151 -44.06 -2.25 -11.14
C ALA A 151 -43.94 -2.24 -9.61
N LEU A 152 -43.74 -1.06 -9.00
CA LEU A 152 -43.73 -0.90 -7.55
C LEU A 152 -45.10 -1.13 -6.91
N GLY A 153 -46.17 -0.61 -7.53
CA GLY A 153 -47.54 -0.85 -7.09
C GLY A 153 -47.93 -2.33 -7.12
N GLN A 154 -47.47 -3.08 -8.14
CA GLN A 154 -47.67 -4.54 -8.20
C GLN A 154 -46.95 -5.30 -7.08
N LEU A 155 -45.88 -4.74 -6.54
CA LEU A 155 -45.15 -5.28 -5.38
C LEU A 155 -45.73 -4.81 -4.03
N GLY A 156 -46.82 -4.03 -4.05
CA GLY A 156 -47.44 -3.48 -2.83
C GLY A 156 -46.68 -2.32 -2.19
N VAL A 157 -45.65 -1.78 -2.86
CA VAL A 157 -44.91 -0.61 -2.38
C VAL A 157 -45.76 0.63 -2.65
N THR A 158 -46.42 1.14 -1.60
CA THR A 158 -47.21 2.37 -1.65
C THR A 158 -46.52 3.48 -0.86
N LEU A 159 -46.94 4.74 -1.07
CA LEU A 159 -46.66 5.84 -0.16
C LEU A 159 -47.22 5.47 1.21
N GLY A 160 -46.43 4.75 2.00
CA GLY A 160 -46.64 4.71 3.44
C GLY A 160 -46.66 6.15 3.89
N ALA A 161 -47.83 6.58 4.38
CA ALA A 161 -48.02 7.79 5.13
C ALA A 161 -46.79 8.06 6.00
N ASP A 162 -46.47 9.34 6.17
CA ASP A 162 -45.61 9.81 7.24
C ASP A 162 -45.65 8.82 8.41
N VAL A 163 -44.49 8.32 8.81
CA VAL A 163 -44.35 7.76 10.14
C VAL A 163 -44.56 8.94 11.08
N ALA A 164 -45.83 9.26 11.33
CA ALA A 164 -46.22 10.00 12.50
C ALA A 164 -45.66 9.21 13.69
N PRO A 165 -45.00 9.86 14.65
CA PRO A 165 -44.48 9.19 15.84
C PRO A 165 -45.66 8.87 16.77
N SER A 166 -46.58 8.01 16.34
CA SER A 166 -47.78 7.63 17.11
C SER A 166 -47.69 6.21 17.69
N GLY A 167 -46.64 5.45 17.36
CA GLY A 167 -46.41 4.12 17.91
C GLY A 167 -46.06 4.08 19.41
N VAL A 168 -45.69 5.21 20.02
CA VAL A 168 -45.36 5.27 21.46
C VAL A 168 -46.54 5.78 22.30
N ALA A 169 -47.46 6.56 21.72
CA ALA A 169 -48.62 7.09 22.42
C ALA A 169 -49.74 6.03 22.60
N ALA A 170 -49.85 5.06 21.69
CA ALA A 170 -50.85 4.00 21.76
C ALA A 170 -50.56 2.92 22.82
N ILE A 171 -49.32 2.86 23.33
CA ILE A 171 -48.87 1.87 24.34
C ILE A 171 -49.12 2.39 25.78
N LEU A 172 -49.32 3.70 25.98
CA LEU A 172 -49.38 4.33 27.32
C LEU A 172 -50.78 4.75 27.79
N GLY A 173 -51.84 4.18 27.21
CA GLY A 173 -53.14 4.08 27.88
C GLY A 173 -54.19 5.11 27.44
N GLY A 174 -55.35 4.61 27.03
CA GLY A 174 -56.53 5.43 26.76
C GLY A 174 -57.58 4.71 25.92
N LYS A 175 -58.42 3.93 26.60
CA LYS A 175 -59.72 3.32 26.22
C LYS A 175 -60.23 3.51 24.78
N SER A 176 -60.55 2.35 24.20
CA SER A 176 -61.51 2.09 23.12
C SER A 176 -62.77 2.97 23.19
N ASN A 177 -63.20 3.52 22.04
CA ASN A 177 -64.60 3.48 21.62
C ASN A 177 -64.77 3.86 20.13
N ASP A 178 -65.73 3.15 19.53
CA ASP A 178 -66.54 3.42 18.35
C ASP A 178 -65.91 3.36 16.94
N SER A 179 -66.11 2.16 16.38
CA SER A 179 -66.33 1.88 14.96
C SER A 179 -67.39 2.82 14.37
N ALA A 180 -66.99 3.65 13.40
CA ALA A 180 -67.91 4.27 12.45
C ALA A 180 -67.52 3.82 11.04
N ALA A 181 -68.51 3.28 10.35
CA ALA A 181 -68.45 2.75 9.01
C ALA A 181 -67.92 3.76 8.00
N VAL A 182 -67.03 3.31 7.11
CA VAL A 182 -66.82 3.93 5.80
C VAL A 182 -67.11 2.87 4.76
N ASP A 183 -68.19 3.11 4.04
CA ASP A 183 -68.77 2.28 3.01
C ASP A 183 -67.75 1.83 1.96
N SER A 184 -67.69 0.52 1.76
CA SER A 184 -67.08 -0.13 0.62
C SER A 184 -68.03 -0.13 -0.57
N THR A 185 -68.29 1.02 -1.20
CA THR A 185 -68.86 1.06 -2.56
C THR A 185 -68.32 2.25 -3.33
N GLY A 186 -67.47 1.97 -4.33
CA GLY A 186 -66.85 2.98 -5.18
C GLY A 186 -65.32 3.06 -5.06
N ALA A 187 -64.62 1.92 -4.99
CA ALA A 187 -63.20 1.91 -5.30
C ALA A 187 -63.02 2.09 -6.82
N ALA A 188 -63.13 3.33 -7.28
CA ALA A 188 -62.35 3.75 -8.44
C ALA A 188 -60.90 3.34 -8.14
N VAL A 189 -60.30 2.57 -9.03
CA VAL A 189 -58.90 2.15 -8.98
C VAL A 189 -58.07 3.36 -8.53
N ALA A 190 -57.60 3.35 -7.28
CA ALA A 190 -56.76 4.42 -6.76
C ALA A 190 -55.60 4.60 -7.76
N PRO A 191 -55.29 5.82 -8.20
CA PRO A 191 -54.24 6.02 -9.18
C PRO A 191 -52.99 5.37 -8.62
N VAL A 192 -52.43 4.45 -9.41
CA VAL A 192 -51.16 3.77 -9.14
C VAL A 192 -50.20 4.79 -8.54
N GLY A 193 -49.79 4.59 -7.29
CA GLY A 193 -49.07 5.59 -6.50
C GLY A 193 -47.86 6.14 -7.25
N ARG A 194 -47.80 7.46 -7.40
CA ARG A 194 -46.73 8.22 -8.08
C ARG A 194 -45.46 8.32 -7.20
N LEU A 195 -45.00 7.20 -6.64
CA LEU A 195 -43.96 7.20 -5.62
C LEU A 195 -42.63 7.74 -6.14
N LEU A 196 -42.16 7.25 -7.29
CA LEU A 196 -40.91 7.72 -7.89
C LEU A 196 -41.08 9.08 -8.58
N GLN A 197 -42.25 9.35 -9.17
CA GLN A 197 -42.56 10.65 -9.78
C GLN A 197 -42.56 11.80 -8.77
N ASP A 198 -42.96 11.56 -7.52
CA ASP A 198 -42.97 12.59 -6.48
C ASP A 198 -41.55 12.82 -5.90
N MET A 199 -40.70 11.79 -5.90
CA MET A 199 -39.35 11.83 -5.32
C MET A 199 -38.26 12.23 -6.33
N ILE A 200 -38.49 12.01 -7.62
CA ILE A 200 -37.57 12.32 -8.71
C ILE A 200 -38.14 13.51 -9.47
N GLN A 201 -37.55 14.68 -9.25
CA GLN A 201 -37.98 15.91 -9.89
C GLN A 201 -37.08 16.23 -11.08
N PRO A 202 -37.61 16.67 -12.23
CA PRO A 202 -36.77 17.14 -13.33
C PRO A 202 -35.97 18.36 -12.88
N SER A 203 -34.69 18.41 -13.22
CA SER A 203 -33.82 19.48 -12.75
C SER A 203 -34.21 20.84 -13.36
N ALA A 204 -34.67 21.75 -12.50
CA ALA A 204 -34.80 23.19 -12.78
C ALA A 204 -33.88 23.97 -11.84
N GLY A 205 -32.60 23.58 -11.80
CA GLY A 205 -31.60 24.17 -10.93
C GLY A 205 -31.06 25.53 -11.42
N PRO A 206 -30.40 26.32 -10.56
CA PRO A 206 -29.68 27.53 -10.96
C PRO A 206 -28.55 27.15 -11.92
N GLY A 207 -28.70 27.44 -13.21
CA GLY A 207 -27.76 27.05 -14.28
C GLY A 207 -28.41 26.42 -15.51
N GLY A 208 -29.74 26.24 -15.51
CA GLY A 208 -30.50 25.68 -16.62
C GLY A 208 -30.71 24.17 -16.48
N SER A 209 -31.79 23.66 -17.08
CA SER A 209 -32.12 22.23 -17.11
C SER A 209 -31.12 21.50 -18.02
N THR A 210 -30.25 20.67 -17.44
CA THR A 210 -29.44 19.74 -18.23
C THR A 210 -30.35 18.57 -18.65
N PRO A 211 -30.45 18.23 -19.94
CA PRO A 211 -31.23 17.08 -20.39
C PRO A 211 -30.75 15.80 -19.69
N GLY A 212 -31.68 14.97 -19.22
CA GLY A 212 -31.35 13.73 -18.52
C GLY A 212 -30.88 13.90 -17.07
N GLU A 213 -30.92 15.10 -16.50
CA GLU A 213 -30.60 15.40 -15.10
C GLU A 213 -31.87 15.51 -14.24
N TYR A 214 -31.91 14.73 -13.16
CA TYR A 214 -33.02 14.69 -12.21
C TYR A 214 -32.53 14.94 -10.80
N MET A 215 -33.34 15.58 -9.99
CA MET A 215 -33.05 15.96 -8.60
C MET A 215 -33.83 15.06 -7.66
N VAL A 216 -33.13 14.55 -6.65
CA VAL A 216 -33.73 13.77 -5.56
C VAL A 216 -33.25 14.37 -4.24
N SER A 217 -34.17 14.59 -3.30
CA SER A 217 -33.82 15.03 -1.94
C SER A 217 -32.83 14.05 -1.31
N GLU A 218 -31.77 14.54 -0.65
CA GLU A 218 -30.77 13.69 0.01
C GLU A 218 -31.41 12.78 1.07
N ALA A 219 -32.50 13.21 1.71
CA ALA A 219 -33.28 12.38 2.62
C ALA A 219 -33.98 11.20 1.93
N ALA A 220 -34.37 11.37 0.66
CA ALA A 220 -35.04 10.36 -0.14
C ALA A 220 -34.05 9.46 -0.93
N TYR A 221 -32.78 9.86 -1.07
CA TYR A 221 -31.77 9.17 -1.87
C TYR A 221 -31.71 7.65 -1.59
N LEU A 222 -31.54 7.25 -0.33
CA LEU A 222 -31.42 5.82 0.04
C LEU A 222 -32.69 5.03 -0.31
N ARG A 223 -33.86 5.67 -0.17
CA ARG A 223 -35.14 5.05 -0.50
C ARG A 223 -35.25 4.88 -2.01
N VAL A 224 -35.00 5.93 -2.78
CA VAL A 224 -35.05 5.89 -4.25
C VAL A 224 -34.04 4.88 -4.82
N ASP A 225 -32.81 4.86 -4.29
CA ASP A 225 -31.78 3.90 -4.71
C ASP A 225 -32.21 2.45 -4.47
N SER A 226 -32.78 2.15 -3.29
CA SER A 226 -33.28 0.81 -3.01
C SER A 226 -34.43 0.38 -3.94
N LEU A 227 -35.28 1.32 -4.36
CA LEU A 227 -36.43 1.06 -5.21
C LEU A 227 -36.04 0.88 -6.69
N ILE A 228 -35.14 1.73 -7.19
CA ILE A 228 -34.64 1.68 -8.58
C ILE A 228 -33.89 0.36 -8.83
N ASN A 229 -33.19 -0.16 -7.82
CA ASN A 229 -32.43 -1.41 -7.89
C ASN A 229 -33.27 -2.68 -7.72
N LEU A 230 -34.59 -2.59 -7.53
CA LEU A 230 -35.45 -3.78 -7.47
C LEU A 230 -35.54 -4.46 -8.86
N PRO A 231 -35.46 -5.81 -8.95
CA PRO A 231 -35.51 -6.52 -10.24
C PRO A 231 -36.79 -6.29 -11.06
N ALA A 232 -37.89 -5.90 -10.42
CA ALA A 232 -39.13 -5.55 -11.09
C ALA A 232 -39.07 -4.16 -11.75
N VAL A 233 -38.36 -3.22 -11.11
CA VAL A 233 -38.19 -1.84 -11.58
C VAL A 233 -37.09 -1.77 -12.66
N GLN A 234 -36.02 -2.54 -12.50
CA GLN A 234 -34.97 -2.69 -13.52
C GLN A 234 -35.50 -3.14 -14.89
N ARG A 235 -36.53 -4.02 -14.90
CA ARG A 235 -37.19 -4.44 -16.15
C ARG A 235 -37.93 -3.33 -16.87
N ALA A 236 -38.30 -2.27 -16.16
CA ALA A 236 -38.97 -1.09 -16.69
C ALA A 236 -37.99 0.06 -17.01
N TRP A 237 -36.68 -0.15 -16.87
CA TRP A 237 -35.69 0.87 -17.24
C TRP A 237 -35.74 1.18 -18.74
N PRO A 238 -35.48 2.44 -19.12
CA PRO A 238 -35.35 2.81 -20.53
C PRO A 238 -34.20 2.02 -21.17
N ARG A 239 -34.47 1.31 -22.26
CA ARG A 239 -33.48 0.48 -22.94
C ARG A 239 -32.37 1.34 -23.55
N GLY A 240 -31.12 0.89 -23.44
CA GLY A 240 -29.96 1.62 -23.94
C GLY A 240 -29.52 2.79 -23.06
N TYR A 241 -30.12 2.95 -21.88
CA TYR A 241 -29.75 3.95 -20.89
C TYR A 241 -29.47 3.32 -19.53
N ASP A 242 -28.60 3.96 -18.77
CA ASP A 242 -28.15 3.57 -17.44
C ASP A 242 -28.30 4.75 -16.47
N LEU A 243 -28.78 4.47 -15.27
CA LEU A 243 -29.10 5.47 -14.26
C LEU A 243 -27.94 5.59 -13.28
N ARG A 244 -27.30 6.76 -13.22
CA ARG A 244 -26.11 7.00 -12.39
C ARG A 244 -26.26 8.20 -11.49
N TRP A 245 -25.96 7.99 -10.21
CA TRP A 245 -25.97 9.06 -9.20
C TRP A 245 -24.74 9.94 -9.28
N SER A 246 -24.89 11.22 -8.91
CA SER A 246 -23.77 12.10 -8.62
C SER A 246 -22.96 11.60 -7.42
N ARG A 247 -21.64 11.83 -7.43
CA ARG A 247 -20.77 11.47 -6.31
C ARG A 247 -21.07 12.28 -5.04
N VAL A 248 -21.43 13.54 -5.20
CA VAL A 248 -21.61 14.51 -4.11
C VAL A 248 -23.03 15.08 -4.18
N ALA A 249 -23.63 15.33 -3.02
CA ALA A 249 -24.88 16.06 -2.90
C ALA A 249 -24.61 17.56 -3.00
N GLU A 250 -25.47 18.28 -3.70
CA GLU A 250 -25.36 19.73 -3.87
C GLU A 250 -26.47 20.43 -3.08
N ALA A 251 -26.16 21.59 -2.52
CA ALA A 251 -27.14 22.41 -1.83
C ALA A 251 -27.89 23.27 -2.86
N VAL A 252 -29.19 23.02 -3.02
CA VAL A 252 -30.06 23.84 -3.87
C VAL A 252 -31.04 24.57 -2.95
N GLY A 253 -30.76 25.84 -2.69
CA GLY A 253 -31.49 26.64 -1.72
C GLY A 253 -31.23 26.15 -0.28
N ALA A 254 -32.29 25.74 0.43
CA ALA A 254 -32.21 25.22 1.79
C ALA A 254 -32.16 23.68 1.85
N GLU A 255 -32.33 23.00 0.72
CA GLU A 255 -32.42 21.54 0.65
C GLU A 255 -31.14 20.96 0.03
N GLN A 256 -30.65 19.85 0.59
CA GLN A 256 -29.59 19.07 -0.03
C GLN A 256 -30.21 18.09 -1.01
N VAL A 257 -29.75 18.13 -2.25
CA VAL A 257 -30.23 17.29 -3.33
C VAL A 257 -29.07 16.49 -3.93
N ARG A 258 -29.38 15.29 -4.39
CA ARG A 258 -28.47 14.45 -5.16
C ARG A 258 -29.01 14.30 -6.57
N TYR A 259 -28.13 14.50 -7.54
CA TYR A 259 -28.50 14.40 -8.94
C TYR A 259 -28.47 12.94 -9.41
N LEU A 260 -29.51 12.55 -10.13
CA LEU A 260 -29.62 11.31 -10.87
C LEU A 260 -29.50 11.65 -12.36
N TYR A 261 -28.51 11.06 -13.01
CA TYR A 261 -28.26 11.25 -14.43
C TYR A 261 -28.68 10.01 -15.22
N VAL A 262 -29.40 10.24 -16.30
CA VAL A 262 -29.71 9.22 -17.31
C VAL A 262 -28.64 9.30 -18.39
N LEU A 263 -27.83 8.25 -18.49
CA LEU A 263 -26.69 8.19 -19.39
C LEU A 263 -26.89 7.10 -20.42
N GLU A 264 -26.33 7.24 -21.61
CA GLU A 264 -26.28 6.15 -22.58
C GLU A 264 -25.53 4.94 -21.98
N GLU A 265 -26.00 3.73 -22.32
CA GLU A 265 -25.42 2.48 -21.80
C GLU A 265 -24.01 2.24 -22.38
N GLU A 266 -23.79 2.58 -23.65
CA GLU A 266 -22.49 2.43 -24.31
C GLU A 266 -21.57 3.62 -24.03
N PRO A 267 -20.38 3.41 -23.43
CA PRO A 267 -19.42 4.49 -23.21
C PRO A 267 -18.69 4.87 -24.50
N MET A 268 -18.49 6.17 -24.73
CA MET A 268 -17.74 6.72 -25.87
C MET A 268 -16.28 6.25 -25.84
N ILE A 269 -15.65 6.37 -24.68
CA ILE A 269 -14.30 5.91 -24.37
C ILE A 269 -14.22 5.51 -22.89
N THR A 270 -13.22 4.69 -22.56
CA THR A 270 -12.94 4.26 -21.19
C THR A 270 -11.54 4.66 -20.76
N GLY A 271 -11.24 4.52 -19.47
CA GLY A 271 -9.92 4.81 -18.89
C GLY A 271 -8.76 4.02 -19.50
N GLN A 272 -9.01 2.92 -20.23
CA GLN A 272 -7.96 2.15 -20.90
C GLN A 272 -7.25 2.94 -22.00
N ASN A 273 -7.89 3.98 -22.53
CA ASN A 273 -7.34 4.85 -23.56
C ASN A 273 -6.53 6.03 -22.99
N LEU A 274 -6.40 6.15 -21.67
CA LEU A 274 -5.62 7.19 -21.02
C LEU A 274 -4.13 6.85 -21.02
N THR A 275 -3.32 7.85 -21.34
CA THR A 275 -1.85 7.76 -21.32
C THR A 275 -1.22 8.53 -20.15
N SER A 276 -1.79 9.68 -19.81
CA SER A 276 -1.37 10.50 -18.67
C SER A 276 -2.56 11.29 -18.13
N ALA A 277 -2.53 11.61 -16.84
CA ALA A 277 -3.49 12.49 -16.20
C ALA A 277 -2.75 13.37 -15.17
N ALA A 278 -2.97 14.67 -15.20
CA ALA A 278 -2.31 15.61 -14.31
C ALA A 278 -3.32 16.60 -13.73
N ALA A 279 -3.23 16.85 -12.42
CA ALA A 279 -4.02 17.88 -11.77
C ALA A 279 -3.43 19.27 -12.02
N GLN A 280 -4.27 20.21 -12.43
CA GLN A 280 -3.92 21.61 -12.69
C GLN A 280 -4.99 22.53 -12.08
N ILE A 281 -4.63 23.78 -11.83
CA ILE A 281 -5.61 24.82 -11.52
C ILE A 281 -5.87 25.58 -12.80
N ASP A 282 -7.14 25.73 -13.15
CA ASP A 282 -7.55 26.53 -14.28
C ASP A 282 -7.16 28.00 -14.03
N PRO A 283 -6.33 28.61 -14.90
CA PRO A 283 -5.88 29.98 -14.72
C PRO A 283 -7.01 31.01 -14.83
N LEU A 284 -8.17 30.66 -15.42
CA LEU A 284 -9.25 31.61 -15.67
C LEU A 284 -10.24 31.72 -14.49
N ASN A 285 -10.64 30.58 -13.93
CA ASN A 285 -11.69 30.50 -12.90
C ASN A 285 -11.15 30.01 -11.54
N ASN A 286 -9.85 29.71 -11.43
CA ASN A 286 -9.19 29.20 -10.25
C ASN A 286 -9.81 27.89 -9.70
N GLN A 287 -10.45 27.09 -10.57
CA GLN A 287 -11.02 25.79 -10.21
C GLN A 287 -10.01 24.67 -10.49
N PRO A 288 -9.95 23.63 -9.65
CA PRO A 288 -9.11 22.48 -9.92
C PRO A 288 -9.67 21.65 -11.07
N MET A 289 -8.79 21.28 -11.99
CA MET A 289 -9.08 20.41 -13.13
C MET A 289 -8.07 19.27 -13.22
N VAL A 290 -8.48 18.18 -13.86
CA VAL A 290 -7.59 17.10 -14.28
C VAL A 290 -7.48 17.13 -15.80
N VAL A 291 -6.29 17.44 -16.29
CA VAL A 291 -5.95 17.38 -17.72
C VAL A 291 -5.47 15.98 -18.03
N PHE A 292 -6.00 15.38 -19.08
CA PHE A 292 -5.62 14.02 -19.48
C PHE A 292 -5.21 13.96 -20.95
N GLU A 293 -4.30 13.05 -21.28
CA GLU A 293 -3.93 12.72 -22.66
C GLU A 293 -4.40 11.31 -23.03
N LEU A 294 -4.99 11.19 -24.22
CA LEU A 294 -5.43 9.92 -24.80
C LEU A 294 -4.36 9.32 -25.72
N ASP A 295 -4.41 8.00 -25.86
CA ASP A 295 -3.63 7.27 -26.86
C ASP A 295 -4.13 7.58 -28.28
N ARG A 296 -3.37 7.15 -29.31
CA ARG A 296 -3.73 7.46 -30.70
C ARG A 296 -5.08 6.85 -31.12
N ALA A 297 -5.43 5.67 -30.61
CA ALA A 297 -6.70 5.03 -30.94
C ALA A 297 -7.86 5.73 -30.23
N GLY A 298 -7.71 5.99 -28.93
CA GLY A 298 -8.68 6.72 -28.12
C GLY A 298 -8.94 8.13 -28.65
N ALA A 299 -7.90 8.90 -28.98
CA ALA A 299 -8.04 10.24 -29.52
C ALA A 299 -8.85 10.29 -30.83
N ARG A 300 -8.70 9.29 -31.71
CA ARG A 300 -9.47 9.21 -32.96
C ARG A 300 -10.94 8.89 -32.71
N ARG A 301 -11.22 7.93 -31.81
CA ARG A 301 -12.59 7.55 -31.44
C ARG A 301 -13.28 8.72 -30.75
N PHE A 302 -12.64 9.27 -29.72
CA PHE A 302 -13.15 10.39 -28.95
C PHE A 302 -13.37 11.64 -29.81
N GLY A 303 -12.42 11.97 -30.69
CA GLY A 303 -12.58 13.08 -31.63
C GLY A 303 -13.73 12.87 -32.60
N THR A 304 -13.92 11.66 -33.12
CA THR A 304 -15.05 11.36 -34.03
C THR A 304 -16.39 11.51 -33.31
N GLU A 305 -16.47 11.01 -32.09
CA GLU A 305 -17.74 10.99 -31.36
C GLU A 305 -18.10 12.35 -30.75
N THR A 306 -17.13 13.08 -30.19
CA THR A 306 -17.34 14.48 -29.77
C THR A 306 -17.70 15.41 -30.95
N SER A 307 -17.21 15.13 -32.17
CA SER A 307 -17.58 15.90 -33.36
C SER A 307 -19.06 15.72 -33.75
N ARG A 308 -19.63 14.54 -33.50
CA ARG A 308 -21.04 14.25 -33.81
C ARG A 308 -21.99 14.78 -32.74
N HIS A 309 -21.51 14.88 -31.51
CA HIS A 309 -22.26 15.26 -30.32
C HIS A 309 -21.89 16.65 -29.79
N THR A 310 -21.61 17.60 -30.69
CA THR A 310 -21.32 18.99 -30.29
C THR A 310 -22.60 19.67 -29.79
N GLY A 311 -22.54 20.25 -28.59
CA GLY A 311 -23.70 20.80 -27.88
C GLY A 311 -24.34 19.82 -26.89
N ASP A 312 -23.86 18.58 -26.83
CA ASP A 312 -24.38 17.53 -25.95
C ASP A 312 -23.64 17.58 -24.61
N PHE A 313 -24.28 17.11 -23.54
CA PHE A 313 -23.62 16.99 -22.25
C PHE A 313 -22.96 15.61 -22.14
N MET A 314 -21.74 15.62 -21.63
CA MET A 314 -20.93 14.41 -21.47
C MET A 314 -20.67 14.19 -19.99
N ALA A 315 -21.25 13.12 -19.45
CA ALA A 315 -20.99 12.72 -18.08
C ALA A 315 -19.67 11.96 -17.97
N ILE A 316 -18.94 12.28 -16.91
CA ILE A 316 -17.69 11.62 -16.55
C ILE A 316 -18.02 10.69 -15.39
N VAL A 317 -18.01 9.39 -15.65
CA VAL A 317 -18.39 8.36 -14.68
C VAL A 317 -17.13 7.72 -14.14
N LEU A 318 -16.97 7.71 -12.82
CA LEU A 318 -15.89 7.01 -12.13
C LEU A 318 -16.48 6.05 -11.09
N ASP A 319 -16.11 4.77 -11.19
CA ASP A 319 -16.61 3.70 -10.32
C ASP A 319 -18.15 3.70 -10.22
N GLY A 320 -18.80 4.00 -11.35
CA GLY A 320 -20.25 4.04 -11.45
C GLY A 320 -20.95 5.26 -10.86
N ARG A 321 -20.20 6.32 -10.50
CA ARG A 321 -20.77 7.60 -10.05
C ARG A 321 -20.31 8.75 -10.93
N VAL A 322 -21.23 9.67 -11.22
CA VAL A 322 -20.95 10.86 -12.03
C VAL A 322 -20.10 11.86 -11.23
N GLN A 323 -19.00 12.29 -11.83
CA GLN A 323 -18.06 13.25 -11.26
C GLN A 323 -18.42 14.67 -11.68
N GLY A 324 -18.80 15.48 -10.70
CA GLY A 324 -19.24 16.86 -10.94
C GLY A 324 -20.50 16.91 -11.82
N ARG A 325 -20.79 18.10 -12.33
CA ARG A 325 -21.86 18.31 -13.30
C ARG A 325 -21.33 18.04 -14.72
N PRO A 326 -22.04 17.28 -15.57
CA PRO A 326 -21.62 17.00 -16.93
C PRO A 326 -21.32 18.28 -17.74
N PRO A 327 -20.11 18.47 -18.29
CA PRO A 327 -19.81 19.59 -19.17
C PRO A 327 -20.44 19.44 -20.56
N VAL A 328 -20.64 20.56 -21.24
CA VAL A 328 -21.07 20.60 -22.65
C VAL A 328 -19.87 20.37 -23.57
N ILE A 329 -20.05 19.55 -24.59
CA ILE A 329 -19.08 19.37 -25.67
C ILE A 329 -19.13 20.59 -26.60
N ASN A 330 -18.19 21.53 -26.43
CA ASN A 330 -18.13 22.74 -27.25
C ASN A 330 -17.49 22.51 -28.62
N SER A 331 -16.55 21.57 -28.71
CA SER A 331 -15.79 21.29 -29.91
C SER A 331 -15.27 19.85 -29.90
N ARG A 332 -14.79 19.39 -31.06
CA ARG A 332 -14.05 18.15 -31.19
C ARG A 332 -12.90 18.08 -30.19
N ILE A 333 -12.82 16.99 -29.43
CA ILE A 333 -11.74 16.71 -28.47
C ILE A 333 -10.93 15.53 -28.99
N ASP A 334 -9.71 15.79 -29.46
CA ASP A 334 -8.81 14.74 -29.95
C ASP A 334 -7.95 14.16 -28.81
N ARG A 335 -6.69 14.60 -28.70
CA ARG A 335 -5.68 13.95 -27.86
C ARG A 335 -5.65 14.44 -26.41
N ARG A 336 -6.11 15.66 -26.14
CA ARG A 336 -6.07 16.28 -24.81
C ARG A 336 -7.48 16.66 -24.39
N GLY A 337 -7.87 16.24 -23.20
CA GLY A 337 -9.12 16.66 -22.56
C GLY A 337 -8.87 17.22 -21.17
N GLN A 338 -9.87 17.88 -20.61
CA GLN A 338 -9.86 18.40 -19.25
C GLN A 338 -11.15 18.03 -18.52
N ILE A 339 -11.03 17.70 -17.24
CA ILE A 339 -12.12 17.37 -16.33
C ILE A 339 -12.13 18.44 -15.25
N THR A 340 -13.17 19.27 -15.19
CA THR A 340 -13.31 20.28 -14.13
C THR A 340 -14.06 19.68 -12.95
N LEU A 341 -13.48 19.74 -11.73
CA LEU A 341 -14.09 19.14 -10.54
C LEU A 341 -14.96 20.13 -9.73
N GLY A 342 -15.20 21.34 -10.27
CA GLY A 342 -16.01 22.37 -9.62
C GLY A 342 -15.44 22.82 -8.28
N ASN A 343 -16.24 22.76 -7.20
CA ASN A 343 -15.87 23.21 -5.86
C ASN A 343 -14.97 22.24 -5.06
N GLN A 344 -14.35 21.26 -5.72
CA GLN A 344 -13.45 20.31 -5.05
C GLN A 344 -12.09 20.93 -4.72
N SER A 345 -11.29 20.26 -3.88
CA SER A 345 -9.93 20.73 -3.56
C SER A 345 -8.91 20.27 -4.60
N ILE A 346 -7.79 20.98 -4.70
CA ILE A 346 -6.67 20.57 -5.57
C ILE A 346 -6.13 19.18 -5.19
N GLN A 347 -6.15 18.82 -3.91
CA GLN A 347 -5.74 17.48 -3.45
C GLN A 347 -6.66 16.38 -4.01
N GLN A 348 -7.98 16.62 -4.09
CA GLN A 348 -8.91 15.66 -4.68
C GLN A 348 -8.67 15.47 -6.18
N ALA A 349 -8.35 16.56 -6.89
CA ALA A 349 -7.95 16.48 -8.29
C ALA A 349 -6.63 15.70 -8.47
N GLN A 350 -5.65 15.88 -7.58
CA GLN A 350 -4.40 15.10 -7.59
C GLN A 350 -4.66 13.61 -7.35
N ASP A 351 -5.49 13.27 -6.36
CA ASP A 351 -5.85 11.88 -6.06
C ASP A 351 -6.58 11.22 -7.23
N LEU A 352 -7.47 11.96 -7.90
CA LEU A 352 -8.14 11.50 -9.09
C LEU A 352 -7.14 11.29 -10.24
N ALA A 353 -6.29 12.27 -10.54
CA ALA A 353 -5.29 12.18 -11.60
C ALA A 353 -4.38 10.96 -11.43
N LEU A 354 -3.86 10.75 -10.22
CA LEU A 354 -3.05 9.58 -9.86
C LEU A 354 -3.79 8.26 -10.11
N THR A 355 -5.05 8.21 -9.65
CA THR A 355 -5.90 7.01 -9.77
C THR A 355 -6.20 6.69 -11.24
N LEU A 356 -6.39 7.72 -12.08
CA LEU A 356 -6.60 7.60 -13.52
C LEU A 356 -5.33 7.21 -14.28
N GLU A 357 -4.18 7.80 -13.92
CA GLU A 357 -2.89 7.52 -14.57
C GLU A 357 -2.44 6.08 -14.31
N ALA A 358 -2.69 5.55 -13.12
CA ALA A 358 -2.31 4.18 -12.80
C ALA A 358 -3.19 3.12 -13.48
N GLY A 359 -4.40 3.49 -13.89
CA GLY A 359 -5.36 2.61 -14.57
C GLY A 359 -6.36 1.92 -13.65
N ALA A 360 -7.38 1.32 -14.26
CA ALA A 360 -8.48 0.66 -13.56
C ALA A 360 -8.13 -0.77 -13.13
N LEU A 361 -8.48 -1.14 -11.89
CA LEU A 361 -8.34 -2.51 -11.39
C LEU A 361 -9.24 -3.46 -12.21
N PRO A 362 -8.76 -4.65 -12.64
CA PRO A 362 -9.58 -5.57 -13.44
C PRO A 362 -10.77 -6.15 -12.66
N VAL A 363 -10.59 -6.33 -11.35
CA VAL A 363 -11.56 -6.88 -10.39
C VAL A 363 -11.53 -6.02 -9.13
N PRO A 364 -12.69 -5.73 -8.51
CA PRO A 364 -12.73 -5.03 -7.22
C PRO A 364 -11.97 -5.79 -6.14
N LEU A 365 -11.27 -5.04 -5.29
CA LEU A 365 -10.55 -5.57 -4.14
C LEU A 365 -11.25 -5.16 -2.84
N LYS A 366 -11.40 -6.12 -1.92
CA LYS A 366 -11.85 -5.86 -0.55
C LYS A 366 -10.69 -5.92 0.42
N VAL A 367 -10.71 -5.07 1.43
CA VAL A 367 -9.71 -5.11 2.51
C VAL A 367 -10.08 -6.23 3.47
N LEU A 368 -9.26 -7.27 3.54
CA LEU A 368 -9.42 -8.41 4.46
C LEU A 368 -8.87 -8.07 5.85
N LYS A 369 -7.72 -7.38 5.90
CA LYS A 369 -7.06 -7.00 7.14
C LYS A 369 -6.32 -5.68 6.96
N GLN A 370 -6.30 -4.89 8.02
CA GLN A 370 -5.59 -3.62 8.05
C GLN A 370 -4.78 -3.51 9.35
N GLY A 371 -3.50 -3.17 9.21
CA GLY A 371 -2.62 -2.78 10.30
C GLY A 371 -2.02 -1.40 10.02
N THR A 372 -1.87 -0.57 11.04
CA THR A 372 -1.20 0.73 10.91
C THR A 372 -0.28 0.90 12.10
N VAL A 373 1.00 1.18 11.82
CA VAL A 373 2.03 1.39 12.84
C VAL A 373 2.42 2.85 12.82
N GLY A 374 2.34 3.52 13.96
CA GLY A 374 2.73 4.93 14.07
C GLY A 374 4.26 5.11 13.94
N PRO A 375 4.76 6.19 13.30
CA PRO A 375 6.19 6.47 13.22
C PRO A 375 6.89 6.57 14.58
N THR A 376 6.17 7.00 15.62
CA THR A 376 6.69 7.12 17.00
C THR A 376 6.97 5.75 17.62
N LEU A 377 6.08 4.77 17.43
CA LEU A 377 6.28 3.38 17.88
C LEU A 377 7.52 2.75 17.24
N GLY A 378 7.76 3.03 15.96
CA GLY A 378 8.97 2.59 15.27
C GLY A 378 10.23 3.26 15.82
N ALA A 379 10.22 4.59 15.97
CA ALA A 379 11.35 5.34 16.51
C ALA A 379 11.76 4.90 17.93
N ASP A 380 10.79 4.67 18.81
CA ASP A 380 11.04 4.18 20.17
C ASP A 380 11.61 2.76 20.15
N SER A 381 11.09 1.91 19.27
CA SER A 381 11.58 0.53 19.13
C SER A 381 13.01 0.48 18.55
N ILE A 382 13.36 1.39 17.62
CA ILE A 382 14.74 1.56 17.13
C ILE A 382 15.66 1.94 18.30
N ARG A 383 15.29 2.95 19.09
CA ARG A 383 16.10 3.43 20.21
C ARG A 383 16.33 2.32 21.23
N ASN A 384 15.27 1.63 21.63
CA ASN A 384 15.35 0.52 22.57
C ASN A 384 16.21 -0.62 22.00
N GLY A 385 16.03 -0.98 20.73
CA GLY A 385 16.83 -2.00 20.05
C GLY A 385 18.33 -1.66 19.98
N ILE A 386 18.68 -0.41 19.62
CA ILE A 386 20.07 0.06 19.60
C ILE A 386 20.66 0.06 21.00
N THR A 387 19.93 0.55 22.01
CA THR A 387 20.44 0.54 23.40
C THR A 387 20.65 -0.87 23.93
N ALA A 388 19.72 -1.80 23.69
CA ALA A 388 19.87 -3.20 24.08
C ALA A 388 21.07 -3.87 23.37
N GLY A 389 21.24 -3.63 22.07
CA GLY A 389 22.37 -4.11 21.29
C GLY A 389 23.72 -3.56 21.79
N LEU A 390 23.76 -2.27 22.14
CA LEU A 390 24.97 -1.62 22.65
C LEU A 390 25.36 -2.15 24.04
N VAL A 391 24.39 -2.30 24.94
CA VAL A 391 24.61 -2.90 26.27
C VAL A 391 25.06 -4.36 26.13
N GLY A 392 24.41 -5.15 25.28
CA GLY A 392 24.80 -6.54 25.01
C GLY A 392 26.21 -6.67 24.46
N THR A 393 26.55 -5.84 23.46
CA THR A 393 27.90 -5.79 22.88
C THR A 393 28.94 -5.40 23.91
N LEU A 394 28.67 -4.40 24.75
CA LEU A 394 29.58 -3.97 25.81
C LEU A 394 29.85 -5.09 26.81
N LEU A 395 28.81 -5.79 27.24
CA LEU A 395 28.93 -6.89 28.20
C LEU A 395 29.75 -8.06 27.61
N VAL A 396 29.51 -8.39 26.35
CA VAL A 396 30.30 -9.38 25.60
C VAL A 396 31.78 -8.98 25.51
N VAL A 397 32.06 -7.72 25.17
CA VAL A 397 33.43 -7.19 25.10
C VAL A 397 34.14 -7.29 26.45
N LEU A 398 33.45 -6.95 27.55
CA LEU A 398 34.00 -7.04 28.91
C LEU A 398 34.34 -8.47 29.29
N ILE A 399 33.45 -9.44 29.01
CA ILE A 399 33.70 -10.86 29.28
C ILE A 399 34.87 -11.37 28.45
N MET A 400 34.94 -11.02 27.16
CA MET A 400 36.02 -11.46 26.27
C MET A 400 37.38 -10.94 26.74
N ILE A 401 37.49 -9.66 27.07
CA ILE A 401 38.75 -9.07 27.55
C ILE A 401 39.11 -9.62 28.93
N GLY A 402 38.13 -9.76 29.83
CA GLY A 402 38.36 -10.26 31.20
C GLY A 402 38.84 -11.71 31.23
N TYR A 403 38.17 -12.60 30.49
CA TYR A 403 38.43 -14.04 30.54
C TYR A 403 39.57 -14.48 29.60
N TYR A 404 39.69 -13.89 28.40
CA TYR A 404 40.68 -14.26 27.38
C TYR A 404 41.86 -13.28 27.25
N ARG A 405 41.92 -12.24 28.09
CA ARG A 405 43.00 -11.24 28.13
C ARG A 405 43.33 -10.69 26.74
N PHE A 406 44.54 -10.97 26.23
CA PHE A 406 45.00 -10.47 24.95
C PHE A 406 44.32 -11.15 23.76
N ALA A 407 44.02 -12.45 23.84
CA ALA A 407 43.22 -13.14 22.83
C ALA A 407 41.81 -12.55 22.75
N GLY A 408 41.27 -12.11 23.89
CA GLY A 408 40.04 -11.34 23.99
C GLY A 408 40.06 -10.05 23.16
N VAL A 409 41.15 -9.28 23.19
CA VAL A 409 41.30 -8.05 22.37
C VAL A 409 41.25 -8.37 20.87
N LEU A 410 41.87 -9.48 20.43
CA LEU A 410 41.79 -9.91 19.03
C LEU A 410 40.35 -10.28 18.63
N ALA A 411 39.60 -10.95 19.51
CA ALA A 411 38.20 -11.25 19.28
C ALA A 411 37.34 -9.98 19.18
N VAL A 412 37.61 -8.95 20.00
CA VAL A 412 36.89 -7.67 19.93
C VAL A 412 37.16 -6.95 18.59
N ILE A 413 38.40 -6.97 18.10
CA ILE A 413 38.72 -6.45 16.75
C ILE A 413 37.96 -7.25 15.70
N GLY A 414 37.94 -8.58 15.81
CA GLY A 414 37.16 -9.46 14.94
C GLY A 414 35.66 -9.13 14.97
N LEU A 415 35.10 -8.84 16.14
CA LEU A 415 33.70 -8.46 16.30
C LEU A 415 33.40 -7.12 15.61
N GLY A 416 34.28 -6.13 15.74
CA GLY A 416 34.14 -4.85 15.03
C GLY A 416 34.18 -5.01 13.50
N MET A 417 35.06 -5.89 13.01
CA MET A 417 35.17 -6.21 11.58
C MET A 417 33.94 -6.98 11.08
N TYR A 418 33.42 -7.91 11.88
CA TYR A 418 32.16 -8.60 11.62
C TYR A 418 31.01 -7.59 11.46
N LEU A 419 30.88 -6.64 12.38
CA LEU A 419 29.80 -5.65 12.36
C LEU A 419 29.91 -4.71 11.14
N LEU A 420 31.13 -4.37 10.74
CA LEU A 420 31.38 -3.63 9.50
C LEU A 420 30.97 -4.43 8.26
N PHE A 421 31.33 -5.71 8.19
CA PHE A 421 31.02 -6.57 7.04
C PHE A 421 29.52 -6.85 6.93
N THR A 422 28.82 -7.09 8.04
CA THR A 422 27.37 -7.31 8.02
C THR A 422 26.62 -6.08 7.52
N LEU A 423 26.94 -4.90 8.06
CA LEU A 423 26.34 -3.64 7.62
C LEU A 423 26.69 -3.33 6.16
N GLY A 424 27.94 -3.58 5.75
CA GLY A 424 28.39 -3.41 4.37
C GLY A 424 27.58 -4.27 3.39
N VAL A 425 27.41 -5.56 3.69
CA VAL A 425 26.63 -6.48 2.85
C VAL A 425 25.15 -6.08 2.82
N LEU A 426 24.54 -5.76 3.96
CA LEU A 426 23.14 -5.29 4.02
C LEU A 426 22.93 -4.04 3.17
N ALA A 427 23.87 -3.09 3.22
CA ALA A 427 23.84 -1.89 2.41
C ALA A 427 23.98 -2.19 0.90
N THR A 428 24.87 -3.11 0.51
CA THR A 428 25.03 -3.49 -0.91
C THR A 428 23.82 -4.23 -1.48
N LEU A 429 23.14 -5.03 -0.66
CA LEU A 429 21.97 -5.80 -1.07
C LEU A 429 20.68 -4.99 -1.03
N GLU A 430 20.75 -3.72 -0.62
CA GLU A 430 19.58 -2.88 -0.37
C GLU A 430 18.56 -3.62 0.52
N ALA A 431 19.04 -4.33 1.55
CA ALA A 431 18.18 -5.11 2.43
C ALA A 431 17.40 -4.19 3.39
N THR A 432 16.13 -4.50 3.61
CA THR A 432 15.29 -3.80 4.58
C THR A 432 15.58 -4.29 5.99
N LEU A 433 16.07 -3.39 6.85
CA LEU A 433 16.24 -3.61 8.27
C LEU A 433 14.89 -3.44 8.98
N THR A 434 14.40 -4.50 9.61
CA THR A 434 13.13 -4.52 10.37
C THR A 434 13.41 -4.60 11.88
N LEU A 435 12.38 -4.50 12.73
CA LEU A 435 12.55 -4.73 14.18
C LEU A 435 13.07 -6.14 14.48
N PRO A 436 12.45 -7.21 13.94
CA PRO A 436 13.04 -8.54 14.00
C PRO A 436 14.45 -8.57 13.39
N GLY A 437 14.71 -7.90 12.27
CA GLY A 437 16.06 -7.78 11.70
C GLY A 437 17.12 -7.25 12.68
N LEU A 438 16.77 -6.23 13.46
CA LEU A 438 17.62 -5.72 14.54
C LEU A 438 17.89 -6.78 15.61
N ALA A 439 16.87 -7.55 16.01
CA ALA A 439 17.04 -8.68 16.93
C ALA A 439 17.93 -9.79 16.32
N GLY A 440 17.84 -10.02 15.00
CA GLY A 440 18.71 -10.93 14.26
C GLY A 440 20.17 -10.49 14.27
N LEU A 441 20.44 -9.20 14.11
CA LEU A 441 21.78 -8.63 14.27
C LEU A 441 22.31 -8.82 15.70
N VAL A 442 21.49 -8.56 16.72
CA VAL A 442 21.89 -8.76 18.13
C VAL A 442 22.17 -10.23 18.43
N LEU A 443 21.33 -11.15 17.94
CA LEU A 443 21.55 -12.59 18.08
C LEU A 443 22.86 -13.03 17.39
N SER A 444 23.13 -12.50 16.20
CA SER A 444 24.32 -12.88 15.44
C SER A 444 25.63 -12.29 16.01
N ILE A 445 25.58 -11.25 16.84
CA ILE A 445 26.71 -10.83 17.69
C ILE A 445 27.10 -11.95 18.66
N GLY A 446 26.13 -12.61 19.30
CA GLY A 446 26.37 -13.74 20.20
C GLY A 446 27.03 -14.92 19.48
N ILE A 447 26.49 -15.28 18.30
CA ILE A 447 27.04 -16.35 17.44
C ILE A 447 28.47 -16.01 16.97
N ALA A 448 28.73 -14.75 16.62
CA ALA A 448 30.06 -14.31 16.19
C ALA A 448 31.12 -14.44 17.30
N VAL A 449 30.72 -14.28 18.56
CA VAL A 449 31.61 -14.44 19.70
C VAL A 449 31.81 -15.91 20.06
N ASP A 450 30.77 -16.73 19.96
CA ASP A 450 30.84 -18.18 20.23
C ASP A 450 31.89 -18.88 19.34
N ALA A 451 31.96 -18.51 18.06
CA ALA A 451 33.01 -19.02 17.15
C ALA A 451 34.43 -18.70 17.65
N ASN A 452 34.64 -17.51 18.20
CA ASN A 452 35.95 -17.12 18.76
C ASN A 452 36.26 -17.86 20.06
N VAL A 453 35.26 -18.05 20.93
CA VAL A 453 35.37 -18.84 22.17
C VAL A 453 35.79 -20.28 21.86
N LEU A 454 35.12 -20.93 20.91
CA LEU A 454 35.40 -22.32 20.54
C LEU A 454 36.82 -22.48 19.98
N ILE A 455 37.31 -21.51 19.21
CA ILE A 455 38.71 -21.47 18.75
C ILE A 455 39.66 -21.35 19.94
N PHE A 456 39.42 -20.41 20.86
CA PHE A 456 40.34 -20.15 21.97
C PHE A 456 40.41 -21.30 22.97
N GLU A 457 39.29 -21.93 23.30
CA GLU A 457 39.28 -23.13 24.15
C GLU A 457 40.00 -24.28 23.46
N ARG A 458 39.76 -24.49 22.16
CA ARG A 458 40.50 -25.53 21.41
C ARG A 458 42.00 -25.27 21.42
N ILE A 459 42.44 -24.01 21.30
CA ILE A 459 43.87 -23.66 21.40
C ILE A 459 44.39 -23.92 22.82
N ARG A 460 43.65 -23.56 23.88
CA ARG A 460 44.02 -23.85 25.28
C ARG A 460 44.18 -25.36 25.53
N GLU A 461 43.27 -26.19 25.01
CA GLU A 461 43.38 -27.65 25.10
C GLU A 461 44.66 -28.17 24.45
N GLU A 462 45.00 -27.70 23.25
CA GLU A 462 46.20 -28.14 22.54
C GLU A 462 47.50 -27.67 23.23
N LEU A 463 47.46 -26.52 23.93
CA LEU A 463 48.57 -26.05 24.78
C LEU A 463 48.72 -26.88 26.05
N ALA A 464 47.61 -27.27 26.68
CA ALA A 464 47.62 -28.14 27.86
C ALA A 464 48.21 -29.52 27.53
N LEU A 465 48.11 -29.97 26.27
CA LEU A 465 48.78 -31.17 25.76
C LEU A 465 50.28 -30.97 25.49
N GLY A 466 50.86 -29.81 25.82
CA GLY A 466 52.29 -29.53 25.71
C GLY A 466 52.77 -29.16 24.30
N LYS A 467 51.86 -28.88 23.36
CA LYS A 467 52.25 -28.44 22.00
C LYS A 467 52.81 -27.03 22.03
N THR A 468 53.71 -26.74 21.09
CA THR A 468 54.24 -25.37 20.95
C THR A 468 53.12 -24.38 20.61
N PRO A 469 53.20 -23.12 21.06
CA PRO A 469 52.24 -22.05 20.77
C PRO A 469 51.74 -21.99 19.32
N ARG A 470 52.64 -22.21 18.37
CA ARG A 470 52.34 -22.12 16.93
C ARG A 470 51.62 -23.35 16.40
N LEU A 471 52.03 -24.53 16.84
CA LEU A 471 51.38 -25.79 16.48
C LEU A 471 50.00 -25.90 17.12
N ALA A 472 49.87 -25.51 18.40
CA ALA A 472 48.60 -25.48 19.11
C ALA A 472 47.59 -24.53 18.44
N ALA A 473 48.06 -23.37 17.97
CA ALA A 473 47.21 -22.45 17.21
C ALA A 473 46.70 -23.07 15.90
N ASP A 474 47.60 -23.60 15.06
CA ASP A 474 47.18 -24.16 13.76
C ASP A 474 46.25 -25.38 13.92
N GLU A 475 46.54 -26.27 14.88
CA GLU A 475 45.69 -27.42 15.18
C GLU A 475 44.34 -26.97 15.78
N GLY A 476 44.36 -25.99 16.68
CA GLY A 476 43.17 -25.42 17.29
C GLY A 476 42.21 -24.82 16.25
N PHE A 477 42.74 -23.99 15.33
CA PHE A 477 41.94 -23.46 14.23
C PHE A 477 41.43 -24.56 13.29
N HIS A 478 42.24 -25.58 12.98
CA HIS A 478 41.82 -26.66 12.07
C HIS A 478 40.68 -27.50 12.66
N ARG A 479 40.75 -27.85 13.96
CA ARG A 479 39.71 -28.64 14.63
C ARG A 479 38.44 -27.83 14.89
N ALA A 480 38.60 -26.57 15.33
CA ALA A 480 37.47 -25.69 15.57
C ALA A 480 36.69 -25.36 14.29
N MET A 481 37.37 -25.26 13.14
CA MET A 481 36.75 -24.88 11.87
C MET A 481 35.60 -25.80 11.46
N ASN A 482 35.75 -27.13 11.62
CA ASN A 482 34.68 -28.08 11.26
C ASN A 482 33.43 -27.87 12.12
N ALA A 483 33.60 -27.75 13.45
CA ALA A 483 32.48 -27.51 14.36
C ALA A 483 31.78 -26.15 14.10
N ILE A 484 32.56 -25.11 13.78
CA ILE A 484 32.02 -23.78 13.46
C ILE A 484 31.24 -23.81 12.15
N ILE A 485 31.75 -24.50 11.13
CA ILE A 485 31.04 -24.65 9.85
C ILE A 485 29.74 -25.41 10.08
N ASP A 486 29.76 -26.54 10.80
CA ASP A 486 28.57 -27.36 11.03
C ASP A 486 27.45 -26.58 11.76
N SER A 487 27.79 -25.85 12.83
CA SER A 487 26.84 -25.04 13.59
C SER A 487 26.24 -23.88 12.76
N ASN A 488 27.08 -23.18 11.98
CA ASN A 488 26.62 -22.09 11.13
C ASN A 488 25.80 -22.56 9.93
N VAL A 489 26.15 -23.70 9.32
CA VAL A 489 25.38 -24.29 8.22
C VAL A 489 23.96 -24.62 8.68
N SER A 490 23.81 -25.23 9.87
CA SER A 490 22.49 -25.48 10.46
C SER A 490 21.70 -24.17 10.62
N THR A 491 22.34 -23.12 11.15
CA THR A 491 21.71 -21.81 11.32
C THR A 491 21.31 -21.16 10.00
N ILE A 492 22.16 -21.28 8.97
CA ILE A 492 21.86 -20.78 7.62
C ILE A 492 20.68 -21.54 6.99
N ILE A 493 20.58 -22.85 7.18
CA ILE A 493 19.45 -23.65 6.70
C ILE A 493 18.15 -23.18 7.37
N THR A 494 18.14 -22.99 8.69
CA THR A 494 16.98 -22.44 9.40
C THR A 494 16.61 -21.06 8.88
N ALA A 495 17.59 -20.18 8.70
CA ALA A 495 17.37 -18.84 8.19
C ALA A 495 16.85 -18.86 6.74
N LEU A 496 17.29 -19.78 5.89
CA LEU A 496 16.81 -19.94 4.52
C LEU A 496 15.34 -20.37 4.49
N LEU A 497 14.93 -21.27 5.38
CA LEU A 497 13.53 -21.66 5.53
C LEU A 497 12.67 -20.46 5.98
N LEU A 498 13.15 -19.68 6.95
CA LEU A 498 12.48 -18.44 7.37
C LEU A 498 12.41 -17.40 6.24
N PHE A 499 13.42 -17.34 5.37
CA PHE A 499 13.42 -16.43 4.22
C PHE A 499 12.39 -16.85 3.15
N GLN A 500 12.26 -18.16 2.91
CA GLN A 500 11.38 -18.69 1.86
C GLN A 500 9.90 -18.69 2.28
N PHE A 501 9.61 -19.00 3.54
CA PHE A 501 8.23 -19.16 4.04
C PHE A 501 7.77 -18.01 4.95
N GLY A 502 8.69 -17.18 5.45
CA GLY A 502 8.36 -16.03 6.30
C GLY A 502 7.80 -14.86 5.50
N THR A 503 6.88 -14.12 6.09
CA THR A 503 6.31 -12.89 5.52
C THR A 503 6.91 -11.64 6.17
N GLY A 504 6.97 -10.55 5.40
CA GLY A 504 7.36 -9.20 5.82
C GLY A 504 8.52 -9.16 6.85
N PRO A 505 8.25 -8.88 8.15
CA PRO A 505 9.29 -8.73 9.18
C PRO A 505 10.17 -9.97 9.41
N VAL A 506 9.61 -11.17 9.30
CA VAL A 506 10.33 -12.44 9.52
C VAL A 506 11.39 -12.68 8.44
N ARG A 507 11.09 -12.25 7.21
CA ARG A 507 12.05 -12.31 6.10
C ARG A 507 13.23 -11.37 6.33
N GLY A 508 12.97 -10.18 6.89
CA GLY A 508 14.02 -9.25 7.32
C GLY A 508 14.95 -9.86 8.38
N PHE A 509 14.38 -10.53 9.39
CA PHE A 509 15.15 -11.30 10.37
C PHE A 509 16.03 -12.37 9.70
N ALA A 510 15.45 -13.16 8.79
CA ALA A 510 16.17 -14.20 8.08
C ALA A 510 17.38 -13.66 7.29
N VAL A 511 17.21 -12.56 6.55
CA VAL A 511 18.31 -11.94 5.79
C VAL A 511 19.43 -11.49 6.73
N THR A 512 19.10 -10.81 7.83
CA THR A 512 20.11 -10.37 8.80
C THR A 512 20.85 -11.54 9.44
N LEU A 513 20.16 -12.66 9.69
CA LEU A 513 20.76 -13.86 10.26
C LEU A 513 21.68 -14.58 9.26
N ILE A 514 21.31 -14.69 7.99
CA ILE A 514 22.16 -15.27 6.93
C ILE A 514 23.41 -14.41 6.74
N VAL A 515 23.24 -13.10 6.57
CA VAL A 515 24.37 -12.18 6.34
C VAL A 515 25.27 -12.15 7.59
N GLY A 516 24.66 -12.13 8.78
CA GLY A 516 25.34 -12.22 10.06
C GLY A 516 26.21 -13.47 10.19
N THR A 517 25.62 -14.65 10.00
CA THR A 517 26.35 -15.93 10.13
C THR A 517 27.47 -16.07 9.09
N LEU A 518 27.26 -15.63 7.85
CA LEU A 518 28.34 -15.63 6.84
C LEU A 518 29.48 -14.68 7.19
N ALA A 519 29.16 -13.45 7.60
CA ALA A 519 30.17 -12.47 8.01
C ALA A 519 30.92 -12.91 9.27
N SER A 520 30.26 -13.59 10.21
CA SER A 520 30.89 -14.10 11.43
C SER A 520 31.88 -15.21 11.12
N MET A 521 31.54 -16.14 10.22
CA MET A 521 32.45 -17.17 9.73
C MET A 521 33.70 -16.57 9.09
N VAL A 522 33.55 -15.56 8.21
CA VAL A 522 34.68 -14.87 7.59
C VAL A 522 35.54 -14.17 8.65
N SER A 523 34.91 -13.50 9.63
CA SER A 523 35.64 -12.85 10.70
C SER A 523 36.44 -13.84 11.56
N ALA A 524 35.81 -14.90 12.07
CA ALA A 524 36.46 -15.86 12.95
C ALA A 524 37.55 -16.69 12.23
N ILE A 525 37.21 -17.29 11.08
CA ILE A 525 38.08 -18.25 10.39
C ILE A 525 39.21 -17.54 9.64
N PHE A 526 38.97 -16.35 9.09
CA PHE A 526 39.94 -15.64 8.27
C PHE A 526 40.60 -14.45 8.99
N VAL A 527 39.80 -13.54 9.55
CA VAL A 527 40.32 -12.28 10.15
C VAL A 527 41.04 -12.56 11.47
N VAL A 528 40.36 -13.17 12.43
CA VAL A 528 40.91 -13.48 13.76
C VAL A 528 42.10 -14.41 13.64
N ARG A 529 42.02 -15.47 12.82
CA ARG A 529 43.17 -16.34 12.51
C ARG A 529 44.38 -15.58 11.99
N THR A 530 44.17 -14.65 11.07
CA THR A 530 45.28 -13.87 10.48
C THR A 530 45.91 -12.94 11.51
N PHE A 531 45.12 -12.26 12.33
CA PHE A 531 45.65 -11.43 13.43
C PHE A 531 46.37 -12.26 14.48
N PHE A 532 45.86 -13.44 14.81
CA PHE A 532 46.46 -14.33 15.79
C PHE A 532 47.83 -14.85 15.31
N LEU A 533 47.92 -15.29 14.06
CA LEU A 533 49.19 -15.71 13.44
C LEU A 533 50.18 -14.55 13.31
N LEU A 534 49.70 -13.35 12.98
CA LEU A 534 50.54 -12.15 12.92
C LEU A 534 51.15 -11.84 14.30
N TRP A 535 50.33 -11.89 15.36
CA TRP A 535 50.79 -11.68 16.73
C TRP A 535 51.83 -12.73 17.14
N LEU A 536 51.56 -14.00 16.86
CA LEU A 536 52.48 -15.09 17.19
C LEU A 536 53.81 -14.97 16.42
N SER A 537 53.78 -14.48 15.18
CA SER A 537 54.99 -14.25 14.37
C SER A 537 55.88 -13.11 14.89
N ARG A 538 55.34 -12.21 15.70
CA ARG A 538 56.06 -11.08 16.31
C ARG A 538 56.67 -11.41 17.68
N ARG A 539 56.31 -12.55 18.30
CA ARG A 539 56.90 -12.99 19.58
C ARG A 539 58.00 -14.03 19.36
N THR A 540 59.13 -13.83 20.04
CA THR A 540 60.21 -14.82 20.17
C THR A 540 59.87 -15.89 21.22
N THR A 541 60.20 -17.12 20.86
CA THR A 541 59.84 -18.50 21.29
C THR A 541 59.64 -18.87 22.78
N THR A 542 59.56 -17.98 23.78
CA THR A 542 59.60 -18.43 25.21
C THR A 542 58.66 -17.72 26.21
N ALA A 543 57.61 -17.02 25.77
CA ALA A 543 56.63 -16.44 26.71
C ALA A 543 55.31 -17.23 26.70
N GLU A 544 54.84 -17.62 27.89
CA GLU A 544 53.54 -18.25 28.11
C GLU A 544 52.42 -17.46 27.42
N LEU A 545 51.55 -18.21 26.74
CA LEU A 545 50.39 -17.66 26.05
C LEU A 545 49.38 -17.17 27.09
N SER A 546 49.20 -15.86 27.19
CA SER A 546 48.09 -15.28 27.95
C SER A 546 46.81 -15.40 27.12
N ILE A 547 46.30 -16.63 27.02
CA ILE A 547 45.01 -16.93 26.39
C ILE A 547 44.06 -17.28 27.50
#